data_AF-A0A2N9MQI8-F1
#
_entry.id   AF-A0A2N9MQI8-F1
#
_cell.length_a   1.000
_cell.length_b   1.000
_cell.length_c   1.000
_cell.angle_alpha   90.00
_cell.angle_beta   90.00
_cell.angle_gamma   90.00
#
_symmetry.space_group_name_H-M   'P 1'
#
loop_
_entity.id
_entity.type
_entity.pdbx_description
1 polymer ?
#
loop_
_entity_poly.entity_id
_entity_poly.type
_entity_poly.pdbx_seq_one_letter_code
_entity_poly.pdbx_strand_id
1 'polypeptide(L)' 'MKSRPVYPADLIGSIYQQLGIDPAGKLPHPAGVPTRVTPTAAEGLPVAGLLKELV' A
#
# COMPACT_ATOMS: atom_id res chain seq x y z
N MET A 1 13.42 -8.25 21.20
CA MET A 1 12.25 -8.39 20.30
C MET A 1 12.69 -7.94 18.91
N LYS A 2 12.37 -8.70 17.85
CA LYS A 2 12.58 -8.25 16.47
C LYS A 2 11.32 -7.50 16.02
N SER A 3 11.48 -6.27 15.53
CA SER A 3 10.38 -5.54 14.88
C SER A 3 9.98 -6.26 13.59
N ARG A 4 8.70 -6.16 13.22
CA ARG A 4 8.24 -6.66 11.92
C ARG A 4 8.96 -5.89 10.79
N PRO A 5 9.26 -6.54 9.64
CA PRO A 5 9.82 -5.84 8.50
C PRO A 5 8.84 -4.79 7.97
N VAL A 6 9.38 -3.68 7.47
CA VAL A 6 8.63 -2.61 6.79
C VAL A 6 8.98 -2.66 5.32
N TYR A 7 7.95 -2.67 4.46
CA TYR A 7 8.13 -2.66 3.02
C TYR A 7 7.67 -1.33 2.40
N PRO A 8 8.22 -0.93 1.23
CA PRO A 8 7.88 0.34 0.60
C PRO A 8 6.37 0.55 0.38
N ALA A 9 5.65 -0.51 -0.02
CA ALA A 9 4.20 -0.46 -0.24
C ALA A 9 3.42 -0.15 1.05
N ASP A 10 3.83 -0.75 2.17
CA ASP A 10 3.21 -0.51 3.48
C ASP A 10 3.47 0.91 3.97
N LEU A 11 4.71 1.40 3.80
CA LEU A 11 5.08 2.75 4.21
C LEU A 11 4.28 3.82 3.43
N ILE A 12 4.29 3.77 2.10
CA ILE A 12 3.60 4.77 1.30
C ILE A 12 2.08 4.68 1.45
N GLY A 13 1.52 3.47 1.56
CA GLY A 13 0.09 3.27 1.80
C GLY A 13 -0.38 3.86 3.12
N SER A 14 0.48 3.84 4.14
CA SER A 14 0.19 4.45 5.44
C SER A 14 0.16 5.98 5.36
N ILE A 15 1.09 6.57 4.60
CA ILE A 15 1.13 8.01 4.36
C ILE A 15 -0.11 8.43 3.54
N TYR A 16 -0.46 7.69 2.48
CA TYR A 16 -1.66 7.95 1.69
C TYR A 16 -2.94 7.89 2.53
N GLN A 17 -3.05 6.90 3.42
CA GLN A 17 -4.17 6.81 4.34
C GLN A 17 -4.31 8.05 5.24
N GLN A 18 -3.20 8.57 5.78
CA GLN A 18 -3.20 9.81 6.58
C GLN A 18 -3.60 11.05 5.76
N LEU A 19 -3.31 11.05 4.47
CA LEU A 19 -3.73 12.10 3.53
C LEU A 19 -5.17 11.91 3.02
N GLY A 20 -5.92 10.91 3.52
CA GLY A 20 -7.29 10.62 3.10
C GLY A 20 -7.40 9.90 1.75
N ILE A 21 -6.30 9.36 1.24
CA ILE A 21 -6.26 8.58 0.01
C ILE A 21 -6.40 7.10 0.38
N ASP A 22 -7.40 6.41 -0.18
CA ASP A 22 -7.58 4.98 0.04
C ASP A 22 -6.43 4.18 -0.63
N PRO A 23 -5.54 3.52 0.14
CA PRO A 23 -4.45 2.72 -0.43
C PRO A 23 -4.94 1.50 -1.23
N ALA A 24 -6.16 1.00 -0.95
CA ALA A 24 -6.78 -0.07 -1.71
C ALA A 24 -7.52 0.44 -2.97
N GLY A 25 -7.57 1.76 -3.16
CA GLY A 25 -8.29 2.43 -4.24
C GLY A 25 -7.86 1.96 -5.62
N LYS A 26 -8.82 1.89 -6.54
CA LYS A 26 -8.58 1.57 -7.96
C LYS A 26 -8.25 2.85 -8.73
N LEU A 27 -7.27 2.76 -9.62
CA LEU A 27 -6.90 3.85 -10.52
C LEU A 27 -7.43 3.59 -11.94
N PRO A 28 -7.88 4.63 -12.66
CA PRO A 28 -8.25 4.49 -14.06
C PRO A 28 -7.01 4.15 -14.89
N HIS A 29 -7.12 3.15 -15.75
CA HIS A 29 -6.06 2.75 -16.68
C HIS A 29 -6.57 2.79 -18.12
N PRO A 30 -5.86 3.41 -19.07
CA PRO A 30 -6.31 3.55 -20.47
C PRO A 30 -6.67 2.22 -21.15
N ALA A 31 -5.93 1.15 -20.83
CA ALA A 31 -6.19 -0.21 -21.35
C ALA A 31 -7.19 -1.04 -20.51
N GLY A 32 -7.86 -0.44 -19.51
CA GLY A 32 -8.81 -1.16 -18.63
C GLY A 32 -8.18 -2.18 -17.68
N VAL A 33 -6.85 -2.21 -17.58
CA VAL A 33 -6.11 -3.08 -16.66
C VAL A 33 -6.35 -2.64 -15.21
N PRO A 34 -6.62 -3.56 -14.27
CA PRO A 34 -6.74 -3.21 -12.86
C PRO A 34 -5.44 -2.58 -12.32
N THR A 35 -5.48 -1.29 -11.98
CA THR A 35 -4.38 -0.58 -11.31
C THR A 35 -4.85 -0.10 -9.95
N ARG A 36 -3.95 -0.05 -8.96
CA ARG A 36 -4.25 0.33 -7.57
C ARG A 36 -3.35 1.46 -7.10
N VAL A 37 -3.82 2.19 -6.09
CA VAL A 37 -3.08 3.27 -5.42
C VAL A 37 -1.79 2.76 -4.80
N THR A 38 -1.83 1.60 -4.13
CA THR A 38 -0.62 0.92 -3.65
C THR A 38 -0.51 -0.51 -4.15
N PRO A 39 0.72 -1.01 -4.35
CA PRO A 39 0.95 -2.40 -4.71
C PRO A 39 0.45 -3.37 -3.63
N THR A 40 0.10 -4.58 -4.05
CA THR A 40 -0.42 -5.63 -3.16
C THR A 40 0.41 -6.91 -3.23
N ALA A 41 0.19 -7.85 -2.30
CA ALA A 41 0.81 -9.18 -2.34
C ALA A 41 0.52 -9.96 -3.64
N ALA A 42 -0.59 -9.64 -4.33
CA ALA A 42 -0.95 -10.28 -5.60
C ALA A 42 0.05 -9.97 -6.74
N GLU A 43 0.86 -8.91 -6.59
CA GLU A 43 1.93 -8.53 -7.52
C GLU A 43 3.27 -9.21 -7.19
N GLY A 44 3.28 -10.17 -6.26
CA GLY A 44 4.50 -10.88 -5.83
C GLY A 44 5.44 -10.04 -4.98
N LEU A 45 5.00 -8.86 -4.53
CA LEU A 45 5.79 -7.98 -3.68
C LEU A 45 5.63 -8.35 -2.21
N PRO A 46 6.72 -8.30 -1.42
CA PRO A 46 6.64 -8.53 0.01
C PRO A 46 5.91 -7.36 0.67
N VAL A 47 4.93 -7.70 1.51
CA VAL A 47 4.12 -6.76 2.29
C VAL A 47 3.93 -7.30 3.71
N ALA A 48 3.85 -6.41 4.68
CA ALA A 48 3.69 -6.69 6.10
C ALA A 48 2.51 -5.93 6.73
N GLY A 49 1.74 -5.19 5.92
CA GLY A 49 0.58 -4.41 6.33
C GLY A 49 0.93 -2.97 6.72
N LEU A 50 -0.08 -2.09 6.64
CA LEU A 50 0.06 -0.66 6.95
C LEU A 50 0.65 -0.41 8.35
N LEU A 51 1.40 0.67 8.46
CA LEU A 51 2.07 1.14 9.66
C LEU A 51 1.06 1.82 10.59
N LYS A 52 0.89 1.24 11.77
CA LYS A 52 0.06 1.80 12.85
C LYS A 52 0.83 2.81 13.68
N GLU A 53 2.15 2.83 13.53
CA GLU A 53 3.10 3.67 14.25
C GLU A 53 3.13 5.12 13.73
N LEU A 54 2.46 5.40 12.60
CA LEU A 54 2.36 6.73 11.99
C LEU A 54 1.04 7.47 12.36
N VAL A 55 0.31 6.98 13.37
CA VAL A 55 -0.99 7.49 13.84
C VAL A 55 -0.89 7.93 15.28
#